data_AF-A0A961IVP1-F1
#
_entry.id   AF-A0A961IVP1-F1
#
_cell.length_a   1.000
_cell.length_b   1.000
_cell.length_c   1.000
_cell.angle_alpha   90.00
_cell.angle_beta   90.00
_cell.angle_gamma   90.00
#
_symmetry.space_group_name_H-M   'P 1'
#
loop_
_entity.id
_entity.type
_entity.pdbx_description
1 polymer ?
#
loop_
_entity_poly.entity_id
_entity_poly.type
_entity_poly.pdbx_seq_one_letter_code
_entity_poly.pdbx_strand_id
1 'polypeptide(L)'
;HIGEERALSRALFVPIAIAFGAVFASTNPPGPAWSHAFGLGGLFGDTVLGALLAFLPGSPAVGLKLLTVVFFVATLFLGGFALGANLRELRNAGRYMLGGTILAYAGVLKLAGTGMRGAARGAMTGAATGMGALKTRAAERRADRVARAEAQAEEAGAFAAPP
;
A
#
# COMPACT_ATOMS: atom_id res chain seq x y z
N HIS A 1 3.15 -27.47 -10.39
CA HIS A 1 3.10 -26.87 -11.73
C HIS A 1 1.79 -27.30 -12.40
N ILE A 2 0.85 -26.37 -12.62
CA ILE A 2 -0.42 -26.63 -13.31
C ILE A 2 -0.33 -25.88 -14.64
N GLY A 3 -0.52 -26.55 -15.78
CA GLY A 3 -0.59 -25.91 -17.10
C GLY A 3 0.66 -26.01 -17.99
N GLU A 4 1.70 -26.75 -17.60
CA GLU A 4 2.94 -26.90 -18.37
C GLU A 4 2.71 -27.50 -19.77
N GLU A 5 1.82 -28.48 -19.90
CA GLU A 5 1.36 -29.02 -21.20
C GLU A 5 0.71 -27.98 -22.11
N ARG A 6 0.07 -26.95 -21.53
CA ARG A 6 -0.58 -25.87 -22.30
C ARG A 6 0.42 -24.85 -22.79
N ALA A 7 1.46 -24.57 -22.00
CA ALA A 7 2.55 -23.69 -22.41
C ALA A 7 3.34 -24.33 -23.57
N LEU A 8 3.64 -25.63 -23.48
CA LEU A 8 4.35 -26.35 -24.54
C LEU A 8 3.53 -26.45 -25.84
N SER A 9 2.23 -26.73 -25.75
CA SER A 9 1.35 -26.77 -26.94
C SER A 9 1.09 -25.39 -27.56
N ARG A 10 1.27 -24.30 -26.81
CA ARG A 10 1.05 -22.92 -27.29
C ARG A 10 2.35 -22.14 -27.56
N ALA A 11 3.51 -22.78 -27.41
CA ALA A 11 4.82 -22.18 -27.67
C ALA A 11 4.94 -21.62 -29.10
N LEU A 12 4.23 -22.21 -30.07
CA LEU A 12 4.17 -21.75 -31.47
C LEU A 12 3.62 -20.32 -31.61
N PHE A 13 2.84 -19.82 -30.64
CA PHE A 13 2.26 -18.48 -30.66
C PHE A 13 3.17 -17.43 -29.99
N VAL A 14 4.23 -17.85 -29.30
CA VAL A 14 5.14 -16.93 -28.60
C VAL A 14 5.79 -15.92 -29.56
N PRO A 15 6.33 -16.31 -30.74
CA PRO A 15 6.91 -15.34 -31.67
C PRO A 15 5.88 -14.30 -32.16
N ILE A 16 4.62 -14.71 -32.34
CA ILE A 16 3.53 -13.82 -32.75
C ILE A 16 3.22 -12.84 -31.62
N ALA A 17 3.13 -13.31 -30.38
CA ALA A 17 2.94 -12.44 -29.22
C ALA A 17 4.07 -11.41 -29.07
N ILE A 18 5.32 -11.83 -29.30
CA ILE A 18 6.49 -10.94 -29.28
C ILE A 18 6.40 -9.89 -30.40
N ALA A 19 6.00 -10.30 -31.62
CA ALA A 19 5.84 -9.37 -32.73
C ALA A 19 4.81 -8.27 -32.43
N PHE A 20 3.65 -8.63 -31.87
CA PHE A 20 2.64 -7.64 -31.46
C PHE A 20 3.14 -6.76 -30.31
N GLY A 21 3.84 -7.35 -29.33
CA GLY A 21 4.46 -6.62 -28.24
C GLY A 21 5.50 -5.60 -28.70
N ALA A 22 6.29 -5.95 -29.73
CA ALA A 22 7.25 -5.04 -30.35
C ALA A 22 6.52 -3.84 -30.99
N VAL A 23 5.46 -4.07 -31.77
CA VAL A 23 4.68 -2.97 -32.36
C VAL A 23 4.06 -2.08 -31.27
N PHE A 24 3.51 -2.66 -30.19
CA PHE A 24 3.02 -1.90 -29.05
C PHE A 24 4.13 -1.06 -28.39
N ALA A 25 5.30 -1.64 -28.16
CA ALA A 25 6.44 -0.95 -27.57
C ALA A 25 6.87 0.26 -28.41
N SER A 26 6.87 0.14 -29.74
CA SER A 26 7.15 1.25 -30.67
C SER A 26 6.14 2.40 -30.59
N THR A 27 4.95 2.22 -30.02
CA THR A 27 4.01 3.33 -29.80
C THR A 27 4.38 4.23 -28.61
N ASN A 28 5.33 3.80 -27.77
CA ASN A 28 5.76 4.53 -26.59
C ASN A 28 7.08 5.26 -26.86
N PRO A 29 7.21 6.52 -26.41
CA PRO A 29 8.44 7.26 -26.61
C PRO A 29 9.61 6.60 -25.84
N PRO A 30 10.80 6.52 -26.44
CA PRO A 30 11.97 6.00 -25.77
C PRO A 30 12.41 6.91 -24.62
N GLY A 31 13.00 6.31 -23.58
CA GLY A 31 13.51 7.05 -22.42
C GLY A 31 14.80 7.83 -22.73
N PRO A 32 15.23 8.73 -21.83
CA PRO A 32 16.38 9.63 -22.06
C PRO A 32 17.72 8.91 -22.29
N ALA A 33 17.86 7.68 -21.78
CA ALA A 33 19.08 6.88 -21.90
C ALA A 33 19.12 6.00 -23.18
N TRP A 34 18.08 6.05 -24.01
CA TRP A 34 18.00 5.22 -25.21
C TRP A 34 18.80 5.83 -26.35
N SER A 35 19.89 5.18 -26.74
CA SER A 35 20.86 5.68 -27.73
C SER A 35 20.67 5.09 -29.14
N HIS A 36 19.62 4.29 -29.36
CA HIS A 36 19.36 3.66 -30.65
C HIS A 36 18.46 4.52 -31.53
N ALA A 37 18.68 4.42 -32.85
CA ALA A 37 17.88 5.14 -33.86
C ALA A 37 16.46 4.56 -34.07
N PHE A 38 16.17 3.42 -33.45
CA PHE A 38 14.85 2.76 -33.45
C PHE A 38 14.17 2.89 -32.09
N GLY A 39 12.85 2.82 -32.07
CA GLY A 39 12.01 2.82 -30.88
C GLY A 39 12.12 1.56 -30.03
N LEU A 40 11.37 1.50 -28.94
CA LEU A 40 11.43 0.40 -27.96
C LEU A 40 11.01 -0.96 -28.53
N GLY A 41 10.28 -0.98 -29.65
CA GLY A 41 9.93 -2.18 -30.40
C GLY A 41 10.96 -2.65 -31.42
N GLY A 42 12.10 -1.95 -31.52
CA GLY A 42 13.08 -2.17 -32.57
C GLY A 42 12.58 -1.76 -33.95
N LEU A 43 13.43 -1.97 -34.96
CA LEU A 43 13.13 -1.59 -36.34
C LEU A 43 11.88 -2.30 -36.88
N PHE A 44 11.60 -3.53 -36.45
CA PHE A 44 10.39 -4.24 -36.82
C PHE A 44 9.13 -3.53 -36.32
N GLY A 45 9.08 -3.18 -35.03
CA GLY A 45 7.92 -2.50 -34.46
C GLY A 45 7.66 -1.15 -35.13
N ASP A 46 8.73 -0.38 -35.37
CA ASP A 46 8.65 0.95 -36.00
C ASP A 46 8.20 0.87 -37.47
N THR A 47 8.70 -0.10 -38.22
CA THR A 47 8.34 -0.26 -39.64
C THR A 47 6.90 -0.71 -39.81
N VAL A 48 6.43 -1.66 -39.00
CA VAL A 48 5.02 -2.08 -39.00
C VAL A 48 4.12 -0.94 -38.54
N LEU A 49 4.47 -0.24 -37.46
CA LEU A 49 3.70 0.91 -36.98
C LEU A 49 3.62 2.01 -38.03
N GLY A 50 4.75 2.33 -38.68
CA GLY A 50 4.81 3.31 -39.77
C GLY A 50 3.96 2.91 -40.97
N ALA A 51 4.02 1.64 -41.38
CA ALA A 51 3.18 1.13 -42.47
C ALA A 51 1.68 1.22 -42.13
N LEU A 52 1.28 0.82 -40.92
CA LEU A 52 -0.12 0.89 -40.48
C LEU A 52 -0.63 2.34 -40.42
N LEU A 53 0.19 3.28 -39.94
CA LEU A 53 -0.16 4.70 -39.94
C LEU A 53 -0.28 5.26 -41.37
N ALA A 54 0.55 4.80 -42.30
CA ALA A 54 0.48 5.21 -43.70
C ALA A 54 -0.81 4.73 -44.40
N PHE A 55 -1.35 3.58 -43.98
CA PHE A 55 -2.64 3.07 -44.47
C PHE A 55 -3.86 3.75 -43.84
N LEU A 56 -3.71 4.36 -42.67
CA LEU A 56 -4.83 4.99 -41.97
C LEU A 56 -5.16 6.36 -42.58
N PRO A 57 -6.37 6.56 -43.13
CA PRO A 57 -6.79 7.89 -43.57
C PRO A 57 -7.05 8.80 -42.36
N GLY A 58 -6.50 10.00 -42.38
CA GLY A 58 -6.75 11.02 -41.36
C GLY A 58 -5.50 11.41 -40.56
N SER A 59 -5.69 11.84 -39.31
CA SER A 59 -4.62 12.35 -38.46
C SER A 59 -3.74 11.22 -37.90
N PRO A 60 -2.40 11.26 -38.11
CA PRO A 60 -1.48 10.29 -37.51
C PRO A 60 -1.56 10.25 -35.98
N ALA A 61 -1.90 11.37 -35.32
CA ALA A 61 -2.03 11.43 -33.87
C ALA A 61 -3.22 10.59 -33.34
N VAL A 62 -4.32 10.55 -34.10
CA VAL A 62 -5.48 9.72 -33.76
C VAL A 62 -5.19 8.25 -34.08
N GLY A 63 -4.60 7.99 -35.24
CA GLY A 63 -4.19 6.66 -35.66
C GLY A 63 -3.24 6.01 -34.65
N LEU A 64 -2.24 6.76 -34.17
CA LEU A 64 -1.29 6.27 -33.18
C LEU A 64 -1.99 5.86 -31.88
N LYS A 65 -2.88 6.70 -31.34
CA LYS A 65 -3.63 6.36 -30.11
C LYS A 65 -4.49 5.11 -30.30
N LEU A 66 -5.17 5.00 -31.44
CA LEU A 66 -5.98 3.82 -31.76
C LEU A 66 -5.11 2.56 -31.83
N LEU A 67 -4.00 2.61 -32.57
CA LEU A 67 -3.07 1.50 -32.71
C LEU A 67 -2.44 1.13 -31.37
N THR A 68 -2.10 2.09 -30.51
CA THR A 68 -1.61 1.82 -29.15
C THR A 68 -2.59 0.97 -28.36
N VAL A 69 -3.88 1.33 -28.34
CA VAL A 69 -4.91 0.56 -27.62
C VAL A 69 -5.11 -0.82 -28.24
N VAL A 70 -5.19 -0.90 -29.57
CA VAL A 70 -5.38 -2.17 -30.29
C VAL A 70 -4.21 -3.14 -30.03
N PHE A 71 -2.97 -2.68 -30.21
CA PHE A 71 -1.79 -3.52 -30.00
C PHE A 71 -1.54 -3.82 -28.52
N PHE A 72 -1.90 -2.93 -27.60
CA PHE A 72 -1.87 -3.22 -26.17
C PHE A 72 -2.78 -4.41 -25.83
N VAL A 73 -4.05 -4.32 -26.24
CA VAL A 73 -5.04 -5.37 -25.99
C VAL A 73 -4.62 -6.68 -26.67
N ALA A 74 -4.22 -6.62 -27.95
CA ALA A 74 -3.73 -7.78 -28.68
C ALA A 74 -2.52 -8.44 -28.00
N THR A 75 -1.55 -7.65 -27.54
CA THR A 75 -0.36 -8.15 -26.82
C THR A 75 -0.75 -8.87 -25.53
N LEU A 76 -1.70 -8.33 -24.75
CA LEU A 76 -2.18 -8.99 -23.54
C LEU A 76 -2.89 -10.32 -23.84
N PHE A 77 -3.75 -10.34 -24.86
CA PHE A 77 -4.46 -11.55 -25.25
C PHE A 77 -3.50 -12.63 -25.79
N LEU A 78 -2.63 -12.28 -26.74
CA LEU A 78 -1.69 -13.22 -27.33
C LEU A 78 -0.63 -13.66 -26.31
N GLY A 79 -0.08 -12.73 -25.52
CA GLY A 79 0.89 -13.04 -24.48
C GLY A 79 0.31 -13.95 -23.41
N GLY A 80 -0.89 -13.64 -22.91
CA GLY A 80 -1.61 -14.50 -21.97
C GLY A 80 -1.90 -15.89 -22.56
N PHE A 81 -2.36 -15.94 -23.81
CA PHE A 81 -2.62 -17.21 -24.49
C PHE A 81 -1.35 -18.05 -24.67
N ALA A 82 -0.27 -17.45 -25.17
CA ALA A 82 1.02 -18.10 -25.44
C ALA A 82 1.68 -18.62 -24.15
N LEU A 83 1.54 -17.88 -23.04
CA LEU A 83 1.99 -18.31 -21.72
C LEU A 83 1.12 -19.42 -21.10
N GLY A 84 0.05 -19.83 -21.77
CA GLY A 84 -0.88 -20.85 -21.26
C GLY A 84 -1.87 -20.32 -20.22
N ALA A 85 -1.94 -19.01 -19.99
CA ALA A 85 -2.78 -18.40 -18.98
C ALA A 85 -4.27 -18.68 -19.24
N ASN A 86 -5.00 -19.01 -18.18
CA ASN A 86 -6.44 -19.23 -18.22
C ASN A 86 -7.18 -18.01 -17.65
N LEU A 87 -8.32 -17.60 -18.26
CA LEU A 87 -9.14 -16.50 -17.74
C LEU A 87 -9.60 -16.74 -16.28
N ARG A 88 -9.81 -17.99 -15.89
CA ARG A 88 -10.16 -18.35 -14.51
C ARG A 88 -8.99 -18.13 -13.54
N GLU A 89 -7.77 -18.43 -13.96
CA GLU A 89 -6.56 -18.21 -13.16
C GLU A 89 -6.26 -16.71 -13.05
N LEU A 90 -6.38 -15.97 -14.16
CA LEU A 90 -6.20 -14.52 -14.15
C LEU A 90 -7.23 -13.82 -13.26
N ARG A 91 -8.50 -14.28 -13.30
CA ARG A 91 -9.55 -13.76 -12.40
C ARG A 91 -9.25 -14.08 -10.94
N ASN A 92 -8.77 -15.28 -10.63
CA ASN A 92 -8.41 -15.66 -9.27
C ASN A 92 -7.21 -14.83 -8.78
N ALA A 93 -6.16 -14.69 -9.59
CA ALA A 93 -5.00 -13.86 -9.29
C ALA A 93 -5.41 -12.40 -9.04
N GLY A 94 -6.28 -11.84 -9.88
CA GLY A 94 -6.84 -10.50 -9.68
C GLY A 94 -7.62 -10.38 -8.37
N ARG A 95 -8.44 -11.39 -8.02
CA ARG A 95 -9.18 -11.42 -6.75
C ARG A 95 -8.25 -11.47 -5.53
N TYR A 96 -7.18 -12.26 -5.61
CA TYR A 96 -6.16 -12.34 -4.57
C TYR A 96 -5.37 -11.04 -4.44
N MET A 97 -4.98 -10.41 -5.56
CA MET A 97 -4.31 -9.10 -5.52
C MET A 97 -5.22 -8.04 -4.89
N LEU A 98 -6.48 -7.94 -5.32
CA LEU A 98 -7.42 -6.96 -4.78
C LEU A 98 -7.66 -7.17 -3.28
N GLY A 99 -7.88 -8.43 -2.87
CA GLY A 99 -8.02 -8.78 -1.46
C GLY A 99 -6.78 -8.45 -0.64
N GLY A 100 -5.59 -8.74 -1.19
CA GLY A 100 -4.31 -8.40 -0.58
C GLY A 100 -4.10 -6.89 -0.44
N THR A 101 -4.43 -6.10 -1.46
CA THR A 101 -4.37 -4.63 -1.41
C THR A 101 -5.33 -4.06 -0.36
N ILE A 102 -6.58 -4.54 -0.33
CA ILE A 102 -7.56 -4.12 0.67
C ILE A 102 -7.05 -4.45 2.08
N LEU A 103 -6.52 -5.66 2.27
CA LEU A 103 -6.01 -6.10 3.58
C LEU A 103 -4.77 -5.32 4.01
N ALA A 104 -3.84 -5.05 3.08
CA ALA A 104 -2.67 -4.22 3.33
C ALA A 104 -3.08 -2.80 3.75
N TYR A 105 -4.01 -2.19 3.01
CA TYR A 105 -4.55 -0.87 3.34
C TYR A 105 -5.24 -0.86 4.70
N ALA A 106 -6.11 -1.83 4.96
CA ALA A 106 -6.76 -1.99 6.27
C ALA A 106 -5.73 -2.21 7.39
N GLY A 107 -4.63 -2.93 7.12
CA GLY A 107 -3.52 -3.13 8.04
C GLY A 107 -2.80 -1.83 8.37
N VAL A 108 -2.51 -1.00 7.37
CA VAL A 108 -1.91 0.34 7.56
C VAL A 108 -2.82 1.22 8.43
N LEU A 109 -4.12 1.29 8.11
CA LEU A 109 -5.07 2.06 8.90
C LEU A 109 -5.21 1.53 10.34
N LYS A 110 -5.22 0.21 10.51
CA LYS A 110 -5.26 -0.41 11.84
C LYS A 110 -4.02 -0.06 12.65
N LEU A 111 -2.82 -0.19 12.07
CA LEU A 111 -1.56 0.16 12.75
C LEU A 111 -1.55 1.63 13.20
N ALA A 112 -1.98 2.54 12.32
CA ALA A 112 -2.11 3.96 12.65
C ALA A 112 -3.10 4.19 13.81
N GLY A 113 -4.27 3.55 13.77
CA GLY A 113 -5.31 3.69 14.80
C GLY A 113 -4.96 3.00 16.13
N THR A 114 -4.29 1.85 16.10
CA THR A 114 -3.81 1.16 17.31
C THR A 114 -2.65 1.90 17.96
N GLY A 115 -1.83 2.61 17.19
CA GLY A 115 -0.79 3.50 17.72
C GLY A 115 -1.40 4.60 18.61
N MET A 116 -2.47 5.25 18.14
CA MET A 116 -3.20 6.25 18.93
C MET A 116 -3.92 5.66 20.15
N ARG A 117 -4.61 4.51 20.01
CA ARG A 117 -5.33 3.86 21.13
C ARG A 117 -4.38 3.27 22.17
N GLY A 118 -3.22 2.76 21.76
CA GLY A 118 -2.15 2.27 22.63
C GLY A 118 -1.50 3.40 23.42
N ALA A 119 -1.20 4.53 22.77
CA ALA A 119 -0.69 5.73 23.42
C ALA A 119 -1.72 6.32 24.42
N ALA A 120 -3.00 6.38 24.05
CA ALA A 120 -4.06 6.87 24.93
C ALA A 120 -4.27 5.98 26.16
N ARG A 121 -4.24 4.64 26.00
CA ARG A 121 -4.30 3.71 27.15
C ARG A 121 -3.07 3.81 28.03
N GLY A 122 -1.86 3.91 27.46
CA GLY A 122 -0.62 4.09 28.23
C GLY A 122 -0.58 5.42 28.98
N ALA A 123 -1.11 6.49 28.39
CA ALA A 123 -1.25 7.78 29.05
C ALA A 123 -2.29 7.74 30.17
N MET A 124 -3.44 7.08 29.97
CA MET A 124 -4.47 6.91 31.01
C MET A 124 -4.01 6.03 32.17
N THR A 125 -3.27 4.95 31.92
CA THR A 125 -2.71 4.12 33.00
C THR A 125 -1.61 4.85 33.76
N GLY A 126 -0.75 5.60 33.08
CA GLY A 126 0.26 6.47 33.71
C GLY A 126 -0.35 7.63 34.50
N ALA A 127 -1.45 8.21 34.02
CA ALA A 127 -2.19 9.24 34.74
C ALA A 127 -2.92 8.65 35.95
N ALA A 128 -3.49 7.45 35.85
CA ALA A 128 -4.18 6.78 36.94
C ALA A 128 -3.22 6.37 38.08
N THR A 129 -2.02 5.88 37.75
CA THR A 129 -0.99 5.58 38.75
C THR A 129 -0.45 6.86 39.40
N GLY A 130 -0.27 7.94 38.63
CA GLY A 130 0.07 9.26 39.15
C GLY A 130 -1.00 9.84 40.09
N MET A 131 -2.28 9.71 39.74
CA MET A 131 -3.40 10.15 40.57
C MET A 131 -3.49 9.38 41.89
N GLY A 132 -3.19 8.07 41.86
CA GLY A 132 -3.12 7.23 43.06
C GLY A 132 -2.06 7.71 44.04
N ALA A 133 -0.86 8.00 43.53
CA ALA A 133 0.26 8.52 44.33
C ALA A 133 0.01 9.94 44.89
N LEU A 134 -0.77 10.76 44.20
CA LEU A 134 -1.17 12.09 44.71
C LEU A 134 -2.24 11.96 45.81
N LYS A 135 -3.18 11.02 45.67
CA LYS A 135 -4.21 10.76 46.70
C LYS A 135 -3.61 10.23 47.99
N THR A 136 -2.62 9.33 47.93
CA THR A 136 -1.93 8.82 49.13
C THR A 136 -1.17 9.94 49.85
N ARG A 137 -0.42 10.77 49.11
CA ARG A 137 0.27 11.94 49.67
C ARG A 137 -0.67 12.98 50.26
N ALA A 138 -1.87 13.15 49.68
CA ALA A 138 -2.89 14.03 50.24
C ALA A 138 -3.51 13.47 51.53
N ALA A 139 -3.67 12.14 51.61
CA ALA A 139 -4.15 11.46 52.82
C ALA A 139 -3.13 11.53 53.96
N GLU A 140 -1.83 11.32 53.67
CA GLU A 140 -0.73 11.47 54.63
C GLU A 140 -0.67 12.89 55.19
N ARG A 141 -0.74 13.92 54.35
CA ARG A 141 -0.77 15.33 54.80
C ARG A 141 -1.99 15.67 55.63
N ARG A 142 -3.12 14.99 55.41
CA ARG A 142 -4.33 15.18 56.21
C ARG A 142 -4.17 14.52 57.58
N ALA A 143 -3.58 13.33 57.64
CA ALA A 143 -3.25 12.65 58.90
C ALA A 143 -2.26 13.49 59.75
N ASP A 144 -1.21 14.02 59.14
CA ASP A 144 -0.23 14.89 59.82
C ASP A 144 -0.84 16.17 60.38
N ARG A 145 -1.80 16.78 59.67
CA ARG A 145 -2.51 17.98 60.17
C ARG A 145 -3.40 17.68 61.35
N VAL A 146 -4.07 16.53 61.36
CA VAL A 146 -4.91 16.09 62.48
C VAL A 146 -4.03 15.80 63.69
N ALA A 147 -2.94 15.05 63.52
CA ALA A 147 -2.01 14.76 64.61
C ALA A 147 -1.36 16.03 65.21
N ARG A 148 -1.02 17.02 64.39
CA ARG A 148 -0.52 18.32 64.88
C ARG A 148 -1.58 19.15 65.60
N ALA A 149 -2.84 19.09 65.16
CA ALA A 149 -3.94 19.76 65.84
C ALA A 149 -4.25 19.12 67.19
N GLU A 150 -4.17 17.78 67.27
CA GLU A 150 -4.31 17.02 68.52
C GLU A 150 -3.18 17.34 69.51
N ALA A 151 -1.93 17.38 69.04
CA ALA A 151 -0.78 17.76 69.88
C ALA A 151 -0.86 19.21 70.39
N GLN A 152 -1.35 20.14 69.57
CA GLN A 152 -1.57 21.53 69.99
C GLN A 152 -2.74 21.67 70.98
N ALA A 153 -3.75 20.82 70.87
CA ALA A 153 -4.85 20.77 71.84
C ALA A 153 -4.39 20.18 73.20
N GLU A 154 -3.49 19.19 73.19
CA GLU A 154 -2.85 18.65 74.39
C GLU A 154 -1.91 19.68 75.05
N GLU A 155 -1.07 20.39 74.28
CA GLU A 155 -0.21 21.46 74.82
C GLU A 155 -1.02 22.64 75.39
N ALA A 156 -2.11 23.03 74.72
CA ALA A 156 -3.02 24.06 75.23
C ALA A 156 -3.76 23.62 76.50
N GLY A 157 -4.05 22.32 76.63
CA GLY A 157 -4.60 21.73 77.86
C GLY A 157 -3.58 21.64 79.00
N ALA A 158 -2.31 21.36 78.69
CA ALA A 158 -1.23 21.24 79.66
C ALA A 158 -0.82 22.60 80.28
N PHE A 159 -1.00 23.71 79.56
CA PHE A 159 -0.76 25.06 80.10
C PHE A 159 -1.92 25.60 80.96
N ALA A 160 -3.09 24.94 80.96
CA ALA A 160 -4.30 25.42 81.62
C ALA A 160 -4.56 24.82 83.03
N ALA A 161 -3.61 24.06 83.60
CA ALA A 161 -3.77 23.45 84.92
C ALA A 161 -2.77 24.03 85.95
N PRO A 162 -3.19 24.97 86.82
CA PRO A 162 -2.43 25.38 87.99
C PRO A 162 -2.72 24.46 89.19
N PRO A 163 -1.73 24.27 90.07
CA PRO A 163 -1.94 24.60 91.49
C PRO A 163 -1.05 25.76 91.98
#